data_AF-A0A848DIJ0-F1
#
_entry.id   AF-A0A848DIJ0-F1
#
_cell.length_a   1.000
_cell.length_b   1.000
_cell.length_c   1.000
_cell.angle_alpha   90.00
_cell.angle_beta   90.00
_cell.angle_gamma   90.00
#
_symmetry.space_group_name_H-M   'P 1'
#
loop_
_entity.id
_entity.type
_entity.pdbx_description
1 polymer ?
#
loop_
_entity_poly.entity_id
_entity_poly.type
_entity_poly.pdbx_seq_one_letter_code
_entity_poly.pdbx_strand_id
1 'polypeptide(L)'
;MATLIPILYIVAFSLFIYGLMGLTGPKTAVRGNHIAAVGMVVAVVATLLMPGTHNWLLIILGLVLGTLLGVPSARQVKMTAMPQMVALFNGVGGGAVALIAWSEFRMTAGFTDEPAYVVIASLFAAIIGSVSFWGSLIAFGKLQEILPGRPMGLGKAQQVVNAVLLIGAVVCAVMAGMGGASELWIIGLLLVAAVLGVMVVLPIGGADMPVVISLLNALTGLSAAAAGLALDNTAMIVAGMIVGASGSILTNLMAKAMNRSIPAIVAGGFGGGGTLPGAEDGVERTVKSTSAADAAIQMAYASQVIVVPGYGMAVAQAQHAVKDMAKLLEAKGVEVKYAIHPVAGRMPGHMNVLLAEADVPYDALKEMDEVNDEFSRTDVTLVIGANDVTNPAARNDPSSPIHGMPILNVDESKSVIVLKRSMSSGFAGIDNPLFYADRTSMLFGDAKKSVVEVTEELKAL
;
A
#
# COMPACT_ATOMS: atom_id res chain seq x y z
N MET A 1 21.12 -10.71 -34.74
CA MET A 1 21.31 -10.66 -33.27
C MET A 1 21.60 -9.24 -32.80
N ALA A 2 22.72 -8.62 -33.20
CA ALA A 2 23.17 -7.32 -32.68
C ALA A 2 22.15 -6.17 -32.76
N THR A 3 21.32 -6.12 -33.82
CA THR A 3 20.25 -5.10 -33.96
C THR A 3 18.89 -5.56 -33.45
N LEU A 4 18.65 -6.88 -33.38
CA LEU A 4 17.34 -7.43 -33.01
C LEU A 4 17.06 -7.25 -31.52
N ILE A 5 18.03 -7.51 -30.65
CA ILE A 5 17.85 -7.43 -29.19
C ILE A 5 17.53 -5.99 -28.74
N PRO A 6 18.27 -4.94 -29.17
CA PRO A 6 17.91 -3.57 -28.86
C PRO A 6 16.52 -3.18 -29.36
N ILE A 7 16.12 -3.63 -30.56
CA ILE A 7 14.77 -3.39 -31.09
C ILE A 7 13.71 -4.06 -30.20
N LEU A 8 13.93 -5.30 -29.77
CA LEU A 8 13.00 -5.99 -28.87
C LEU A 8 12.90 -5.29 -27.50
N TYR A 9 14.00 -4.76 -26.97
CA TYR A 9 13.96 -3.93 -25.76
C TYR A 9 13.17 -2.64 -25.97
N ILE A 10 13.32 -1.97 -27.12
CA ILE A 10 12.52 -0.80 -27.49
C ILE A 10 11.04 -1.13 -27.54
N VAL A 11 10.68 -2.24 -28.17
CA VAL A 11 9.30 -2.73 -28.20
C VAL A 11 8.81 -3.02 -26.78
N ALA A 12 9.59 -3.74 -25.98
CA ALA A 12 9.22 -4.11 -24.61
C ALA A 12 8.94 -2.88 -23.73
N PHE A 13 9.85 -1.90 -23.69
CA PHE A 13 9.61 -0.72 -22.85
C PHE A 13 8.51 0.19 -23.40
N SER A 14 8.32 0.25 -24.72
CA SER A 14 7.17 0.95 -25.31
C SER A 14 5.85 0.32 -24.88
N LEU A 15 5.79 -1.01 -24.81
CA LEU A 15 4.64 -1.75 -24.27
C LEU A 15 4.47 -1.53 -22.77
N PHE A 16 5.55 -1.43 -21.98
CA PHE A 16 5.43 -1.08 -20.55
C PHE A 16 4.82 0.32 -20.36
N ILE A 17 5.30 1.32 -21.10
CA ILE A 17 4.77 2.70 -21.04
C ILE A 17 3.29 2.71 -21.43
N TYR A 18 2.94 2.12 -22.57
CA TYR A 18 1.54 2.07 -23.03
C TYR A 18 0.64 1.27 -22.09
N GLY A 19 1.16 0.17 -21.54
CA GLY A 19 0.46 -0.64 -20.54
C GLY A 19 0.12 0.15 -19.29
N LEU A 20 1.09 0.89 -18.74
CA LEU A 20 0.90 1.76 -17.58
C LEU A 20 -0.06 2.91 -17.85
N MET A 21 -0.01 3.54 -19.03
CA MET A 21 -1.01 4.54 -19.42
C MET A 21 -2.42 3.97 -19.40
N GLY A 22 -2.59 2.71 -19.82
CA GLY A 22 -3.88 2.01 -19.75
C GLY A 22 -4.39 1.74 -18.32
N LEU A 23 -3.52 1.75 -17.31
CA LEU A 23 -3.90 1.53 -15.91
C LEU A 23 -4.49 2.77 -15.22
N THR A 24 -4.47 3.93 -15.88
CA THR A 24 -5.02 5.18 -15.32
C THR A 24 -6.54 5.20 -15.21
N GLY A 25 -7.25 4.32 -15.92
CA GLY A 25 -8.71 4.26 -15.93
C GLY A 25 -9.26 2.84 -15.86
N PRO A 26 -10.40 2.60 -15.17
CA PRO A 26 -10.96 1.25 -15.00
C PRO A 26 -11.26 0.54 -16.33
N LYS A 27 -11.79 1.27 -17.32
CA LYS A 27 -12.18 0.71 -18.64
C LYS A 27 -10.98 0.16 -19.42
N THR A 28 -9.80 0.75 -19.25
CA THR A 28 -8.58 0.37 -19.98
C THR A 28 -7.64 -0.47 -19.14
N ALA A 29 -7.87 -0.60 -17.82
CA ALA A 29 -6.94 -1.23 -16.89
C ALA A 29 -6.58 -2.68 -17.26
N VAL A 30 -7.58 -3.50 -17.61
CA VAL A 30 -7.36 -4.91 -18.00
C VAL A 30 -6.49 -5.00 -19.25
N ARG A 31 -6.81 -4.19 -20.27
CA ARG A 31 -6.02 -4.13 -21.51
C ARG A 31 -4.60 -3.63 -21.24
N GLY A 32 -4.45 -2.59 -20.41
CA GLY A 32 -3.15 -2.05 -20.00
C GLY A 32 -2.27 -3.10 -19.35
N ASN A 33 -2.84 -3.89 -18.42
CA ASN A 33 -2.13 -4.98 -17.77
C ASN A 33 -1.68 -6.07 -18.75
N HIS A 34 -2.55 -6.49 -19.68
CA HIS A 34 -2.16 -7.46 -20.71
C HIS A 34 -1.03 -6.96 -21.61
N ILE A 35 -1.04 -5.67 -21.97
CA ILE A 35 0.01 -5.08 -22.80
C ILE A 35 1.35 -5.06 -22.06
N ALA A 36 1.35 -4.68 -20.77
CA ALA A 36 2.54 -4.75 -19.94
C ALA A 36 3.07 -6.19 -19.82
N ALA A 37 2.17 -7.19 -19.68
CA ALA A 37 2.55 -8.60 -19.64
C ALA A 37 3.22 -9.06 -20.96
N VAL A 38 2.70 -8.65 -22.11
CA VAL A 38 3.35 -8.92 -23.42
C VAL A 38 4.73 -8.25 -23.47
N GLY A 39 4.86 -7.00 -22.99
CA GLY A 39 6.14 -6.31 -22.88
C GLY A 39 7.17 -7.11 -22.07
N MET A 40 6.75 -7.71 -20.95
CA MET A 40 7.61 -8.57 -20.13
C MET A 40 8.06 -9.83 -20.87
N VAL A 41 7.14 -10.51 -21.58
CA VAL A 41 7.49 -11.68 -22.40
C VAL A 41 8.51 -11.31 -23.47
N VAL A 42 8.32 -10.18 -24.17
CA VAL A 42 9.26 -9.68 -25.19
C VAL A 42 10.63 -9.40 -24.57
N ALA A 43 10.68 -8.74 -23.40
CA ALA A 43 11.94 -8.46 -22.71
C ALA A 43 12.68 -9.75 -22.32
N VAL A 44 11.98 -10.73 -21.73
CA VAL A 44 12.57 -12.03 -21.35
C VAL A 44 13.11 -12.77 -22.58
N VAL A 45 12.33 -12.84 -23.66
CA VAL A 45 12.77 -13.47 -24.92
C VAL A 45 14.00 -12.76 -25.48
N ALA A 46 14.03 -11.42 -25.49
CA ALA A 46 15.17 -10.65 -25.95
C ALA A 46 16.45 -10.97 -25.16
N THR A 47 16.36 -11.05 -23.82
CA THR A 47 17.48 -11.42 -22.95
C THR A 47 17.94 -12.86 -23.18
N LEU A 48 17.02 -13.80 -23.39
CA LEU A 48 17.37 -15.20 -23.69
C LEU A 48 18.08 -15.36 -25.04
N LEU A 49 17.81 -14.48 -26.01
CA LEU A 49 18.49 -14.47 -27.31
C LEU A 49 19.89 -13.85 -27.26
N MET A 50 20.33 -13.33 -26.11
CA MET A 50 21.64 -12.68 -25.99
C MET A 50 22.79 -13.65 -26.31
N PRO A 51 23.76 -13.25 -27.17
CA PRO A 51 24.94 -14.06 -27.42
C PRO A 51 25.71 -14.30 -26.12
N GLY A 52 26.13 -15.54 -25.89
CA GLY A 52 26.84 -15.93 -24.67
C GLY A 52 25.94 -16.45 -23.54
N THR A 53 24.61 -16.46 -23.71
CA THR A 53 23.72 -17.11 -22.75
C THR A 53 24.01 -18.61 -22.65
N HIS A 54 24.45 -19.03 -21.47
CA HIS A 54 24.77 -20.42 -21.12
C HIS A 54 23.96 -20.87 -19.90
N ASN A 55 24.19 -22.09 -19.41
CA ASN A 55 23.47 -22.65 -18.24
C ASN A 55 21.93 -22.65 -18.39
N TRP A 56 21.44 -22.99 -19.58
CA TRP A 56 20.01 -23.06 -19.90
C TRP A 56 19.19 -23.85 -18.88
N LEU A 57 19.74 -24.94 -18.34
CA LEU A 57 19.07 -25.72 -17.30
C LEU A 57 18.78 -24.90 -16.03
N LEU A 58 19.74 -24.09 -15.56
CA LEU A 58 19.55 -23.26 -14.37
C LEU A 58 18.58 -22.10 -14.64
N ILE A 59 18.65 -21.51 -15.84
CA ILE A 59 17.73 -20.44 -16.26
C ILE A 59 16.29 -20.96 -16.30
N ILE A 60 16.07 -22.10 -16.97
CA ILE A 60 14.74 -22.72 -17.06
C ILE A 60 14.25 -23.16 -15.69
N LEU A 61 15.11 -23.75 -14.87
CA LEU A 61 14.76 -24.15 -13.50
C LEU A 61 14.34 -22.94 -12.66
N GLY A 62 15.08 -21.83 -12.74
CA GLY A 62 14.74 -20.59 -12.05
C GLY A 62 13.39 -20.02 -12.50
N LEU A 63 13.13 -19.97 -13.81
CA LEU A 63 11.84 -19.53 -14.36
C LEU A 63 10.69 -20.43 -13.89
N VAL A 64 10.89 -21.75 -13.94
CA VAL A 64 9.88 -22.74 -13.52
C VAL A 64 9.60 -22.61 -12.03
N LEU A 65 10.62 -22.60 -11.17
CA LEU A 65 10.45 -22.47 -9.72
C LEU A 65 9.81 -21.12 -9.35
N GLY A 66 10.26 -20.03 -9.95
CA GLY A 66 9.68 -18.71 -9.75
C GLY A 66 8.20 -18.66 -10.14
N THR A 67 7.84 -19.25 -11.28
CA THR A 67 6.45 -19.32 -11.75
C THR A 67 5.60 -20.23 -10.86
N LEU A 68 6.13 -21.39 -10.46
CA LEU A 68 5.45 -22.35 -9.58
C LEU A 68 5.20 -21.80 -8.18
N LEU A 69 6.08 -20.94 -7.65
CA LEU A 69 5.87 -20.29 -6.36
C LEU A 69 5.01 -19.03 -6.49
N GLY A 70 5.22 -18.23 -7.53
CA GLY A 70 4.55 -16.94 -7.71
C GLY A 70 3.08 -17.06 -8.13
N VAL A 71 2.78 -17.88 -9.14
CA VAL A 71 1.42 -17.94 -9.73
C VAL A 71 0.38 -18.49 -8.75
N PRO A 72 0.61 -19.62 -8.04
CA PRO A 72 -0.36 -20.11 -7.06
C PRO A 72 -0.56 -19.13 -5.91
N SER A 73 0.54 -18.55 -5.38
CA SER A 73 0.47 -17.57 -4.29
C SER A 73 -0.33 -16.34 -4.66
N ALA A 74 -0.17 -15.83 -5.89
CA ALA A 74 -0.94 -14.69 -6.39
C ALA A 74 -2.44 -15.02 -6.61
N ARG A 75 -2.77 -16.25 -7.04
CA ARG A 75 -4.16 -16.66 -7.32
C ARG A 75 -4.95 -17.04 -6.07
N GLN A 76 -4.28 -17.45 -5.00
CA GLN A 76 -4.92 -17.96 -3.79
C GLN A 76 -5.08 -16.90 -2.70
N VAL A 77 -4.42 -15.75 -2.81
CA VAL A 77 -4.54 -14.68 -1.81
C VAL A 77 -5.94 -14.05 -1.87
N LYS A 78 -6.52 -13.80 -0.69
CA LYS A 78 -7.77 -13.04 -0.57
C LYS A 78 -7.53 -11.57 -0.88
N MET A 79 -8.52 -10.88 -1.44
CA MET A 79 -8.41 -9.45 -1.79
C MET A 79 -8.09 -8.56 -0.58
N THR A 80 -8.53 -8.94 0.62
CA THR A 80 -8.20 -8.24 1.87
C THR A 80 -6.75 -8.36 2.31
N ALA A 81 -6.04 -9.36 1.80
CA ALA A 81 -4.64 -9.68 2.08
C ALA A 81 -3.68 -9.25 0.94
N MET A 82 -4.18 -8.50 -0.04
CA MET A 82 -3.38 -7.95 -1.13
C MET A 82 -2.20 -7.08 -0.66
N PRO A 83 -2.32 -6.23 0.39
CA PRO A 83 -1.20 -5.38 0.81
C PRO A 83 0.07 -6.16 1.17
N GLN A 84 -0.05 -7.26 1.93
CA GLN A 84 1.12 -8.06 2.29
C GLN A 84 1.71 -8.81 1.09
N MET A 85 0.90 -9.25 0.13
CA MET A 85 1.42 -9.91 -1.08
C MET A 85 2.22 -8.94 -1.96
N VAL A 86 1.77 -7.70 -2.08
CA VAL A 86 2.52 -6.65 -2.79
C VAL A 86 3.86 -6.40 -2.10
N ALA A 87 3.89 -6.33 -0.76
CA ALA A 87 5.14 -6.22 -0.01
C ALA A 87 6.09 -7.39 -0.32
N LEU A 88 5.60 -8.63 -0.25
CA LEU A 88 6.42 -9.82 -0.49
C LEU A 88 7.02 -9.83 -1.91
N PHE A 89 6.22 -9.57 -2.95
CA PHE A 89 6.71 -9.54 -4.33
C PHE A 89 7.68 -8.40 -4.59
N ASN A 90 7.45 -7.22 -4.01
CA ASN A 90 8.42 -6.14 -4.05
C ASN A 90 9.76 -6.57 -3.42
N GLY A 91 9.69 -7.21 -2.25
CA GLY A 91 10.85 -7.74 -1.56
C GLY A 91 11.69 -8.65 -2.45
N VAL A 92 11.07 -9.68 -3.04
CA VAL A 92 11.75 -10.63 -3.95
C VAL A 92 12.42 -9.90 -5.13
N GLY A 93 11.78 -8.87 -5.69
CA GLY A 93 12.38 -8.02 -6.72
C GLY A 93 13.65 -7.31 -6.25
N GLY A 94 13.63 -6.67 -5.08
CA GLY A 94 14.81 -6.06 -4.46
C GLY A 94 15.93 -7.07 -4.18
N GLY A 95 15.57 -8.27 -3.73
CA GLY A 95 16.52 -9.36 -3.49
C GLY A 95 17.21 -9.83 -4.77
N ALA A 96 16.46 -9.93 -5.87
CA ALA A 96 17.03 -10.27 -7.18
C ALA A 96 18.08 -9.22 -7.62
N VAL A 97 17.78 -7.93 -7.47
CA VAL A 97 18.72 -6.84 -7.78
C VAL A 97 19.99 -6.92 -6.91
N ALA A 98 19.85 -7.23 -5.62
CA ALA A 98 20.99 -7.41 -4.73
C ALA A 98 21.88 -8.60 -5.13
N LEU A 99 21.27 -9.71 -5.54
CA LEU A 99 21.99 -10.88 -6.04
C LEU A 99 22.66 -10.64 -7.40
N ILE A 100 22.04 -9.82 -8.27
CA ILE A 100 22.65 -9.39 -9.54
C ILE A 100 23.96 -8.64 -9.25
N ALA A 101 23.95 -7.68 -8.32
CA ALA A 101 25.16 -6.93 -7.97
C ALA A 101 26.26 -7.83 -7.37
N TRP A 102 25.88 -8.83 -6.56
CA TRP A 102 26.84 -9.83 -6.07
C TRP A 102 27.43 -10.69 -7.19
N SER A 103 26.58 -11.10 -8.14
CA SER A 103 27.03 -11.83 -9.33
C SER A 103 27.99 -10.99 -10.18
N GLU A 104 27.69 -9.71 -10.37
CA GLU A 104 28.52 -8.78 -11.14
C GLU A 104 29.91 -8.60 -10.51
N PHE A 105 29.97 -8.38 -9.19
CA PHE A 105 31.23 -8.34 -8.45
C PHE A 105 32.07 -9.62 -8.67
N ARG A 106 31.43 -10.79 -8.65
CA ARG A 106 32.09 -12.08 -8.87
C ARG A 106 32.62 -12.23 -10.30
N MET A 107 31.84 -11.80 -11.28
CA MET A 107 32.18 -11.92 -12.70
C MET A 107 33.27 -10.94 -13.14
N THR A 108 33.36 -9.80 -12.47
CA THR A 108 34.35 -8.73 -12.73
C THR A 108 35.59 -8.83 -11.83
N ALA A 109 35.80 -10.00 -11.19
CA ALA A 109 36.90 -10.23 -10.25
C ALA A 109 37.02 -9.11 -9.19
N GLY A 110 35.90 -8.74 -8.58
CA GLY A 110 35.80 -7.68 -7.58
C GLY A 110 35.84 -6.27 -8.19
N PHE A 111 35.13 -6.05 -9.31
CA PHE A 111 35.12 -4.79 -10.05
C PHE A 111 36.50 -4.31 -10.50
N THR A 112 37.40 -5.25 -10.81
CA THR A 112 38.72 -4.93 -11.33
C THR A 112 38.58 -4.37 -12.75
N ASP A 113 39.20 -3.22 -13.01
CA ASP A 113 39.20 -2.51 -14.30
C ASP A 113 37.80 -2.07 -14.82
N GLU A 114 36.77 -2.11 -13.97
CA GLU A 114 35.44 -1.63 -14.33
C GLU A 114 35.31 -0.10 -14.22
N PRO A 115 34.57 0.57 -15.11
CA PRO A 115 34.33 2.00 -15.01
C PRO A 115 33.62 2.38 -13.70
N ALA A 116 34.05 3.48 -13.09
CA ALA A 116 33.51 3.91 -11.79
C ALA A 116 31.97 4.04 -11.76
N TYR A 117 31.34 4.44 -12.87
CA TYR A 117 29.87 4.57 -12.92
C TYR A 117 29.16 3.21 -12.84
N VAL A 118 29.74 2.14 -13.42
CA VAL A 118 29.23 0.75 -13.34
C VAL A 118 29.30 0.27 -11.90
N VAL A 119 30.48 0.44 -11.28
CA VAL A 119 30.73 0.04 -9.90
C VAL A 119 29.79 0.76 -8.93
N ILE A 120 29.65 2.08 -9.06
CA ILE A 120 28.75 2.87 -8.21
C ILE A 120 27.29 2.43 -8.39
N ALA A 121 26.86 2.22 -9.63
CA ALA A 121 25.49 1.81 -9.92
C ALA A 121 25.18 0.40 -9.37
N SER A 122 26.10 -0.55 -9.51
CA SER A 122 25.97 -1.91 -8.98
C SER A 122 25.93 -1.93 -7.45
N LEU A 123 26.83 -1.19 -6.79
CA LEU A 123 26.86 -1.10 -5.32
C LEU A 123 25.64 -0.37 -4.74
N PHE A 124 25.16 0.67 -5.41
CA PHE A 124 23.89 1.31 -5.05
C PHE A 124 22.73 0.32 -5.15
N ALA A 125 22.68 -0.45 -6.25
CA ALA A 125 21.69 -1.48 -6.47
C ALA A 125 21.74 -2.57 -5.37
N ALA A 126 22.94 -2.97 -4.94
CA ALA A 126 23.13 -3.92 -3.84
C ALA A 126 22.56 -3.42 -2.50
N ILE A 127 22.88 -2.18 -2.11
CA ILE A 127 22.39 -1.57 -0.87
C ILE A 127 20.87 -1.49 -0.89
N ILE A 128 20.31 -0.84 -1.91
CA ILE A 128 18.88 -0.55 -1.98
C ILE A 128 18.07 -1.82 -2.21
N GLY A 129 18.58 -2.76 -3.01
CA GLY A 129 17.97 -4.07 -3.22
C GLY A 129 17.88 -4.88 -1.91
N SER A 130 18.97 -4.94 -1.14
CA SER A 130 19.00 -5.66 0.14
C SER A 130 18.09 -5.01 1.19
N VAL A 131 18.16 -3.68 1.34
CA VAL A 131 17.26 -2.90 2.21
C VAL A 131 15.80 -3.17 1.85
N SER A 132 15.47 -3.18 0.55
CA SER A 132 14.10 -3.37 0.07
C SER A 132 13.61 -4.80 0.30
N PHE A 133 14.45 -5.82 0.08
CA PHE A 133 14.12 -7.21 0.37
C PHE A 133 13.78 -7.40 1.84
N TRP A 134 14.71 -7.06 2.73
CA TRP A 134 14.56 -7.29 4.16
C TRP A 134 13.50 -6.39 4.80
N GLY A 135 13.41 -5.13 4.39
CA GLY A 135 12.36 -4.22 4.82
C GLY A 135 10.96 -4.70 4.42
N SER A 136 10.81 -5.21 3.20
CA SER A 136 9.53 -5.73 2.71
C SER A 136 9.09 -7.01 3.44
N LEU A 137 10.02 -7.85 3.88
CA LEU A 137 9.71 -9.01 4.72
C LEU A 137 9.16 -8.60 6.10
N ILE A 138 9.69 -7.53 6.70
CA ILE A 138 9.13 -6.98 7.95
C ILE A 138 7.74 -6.39 7.71
N ALA A 139 7.54 -5.66 6.60
CA ALA A 139 6.23 -5.12 6.23
C ALA A 139 5.19 -6.24 6.02
N PHE A 140 5.58 -7.31 5.29
CA PHE A 140 4.78 -8.52 5.14
C PHE A 140 4.43 -9.13 6.50
N GLY A 141 5.43 -9.36 7.36
CA GLY A 141 5.23 -9.98 8.67
C GLY A 141 4.26 -9.19 9.57
N LYS A 142 4.32 -7.86 9.53
CA LYS A 142 3.40 -6.99 10.29
C LYS A 142 1.98 -7.02 9.74
N LEU A 143 1.82 -6.98 8.42
CA LEU A 143 0.50 -6.98 7.78
C LEU A 143 -0.18 -8.36 7.86
N GLN A 144 0.61 -9.43 7.85
CA GLN A 144 0.17 -10.80 8.08
C GLN A 144 -0.06 -11.09 9.58
N GLU A 145 0.20 -10.13 10.46
CA GLU A 145 0.04 -10.25 11.92
C GLU A 145 0.90 -11.36 12.55
N ILE A 146 1.95 -11.81 11.83
CA ILE A 146 3.02 -12.67 12.36
C ILE A 146 3.89 -11.86 13.33
N LEU A 147 4.10 -10.58 13.01
CA LEU A 147 4.74 -9.59 13.87
C LEU A 147 3.68 -8.62 14.40
N PRO A 148 3.84 -8.10 15.63
CA PRO A 148 2.97 -7.06 16.15
C PRO A 148 2.96 -5.82 15.24
N GLY A 149 1.76 -5.29 14.96
CA GLY A 149 1.60 -4.07 14.16
C GLY A 149 2.03 -2.78 14.88
N ARG A 150 2.33 -2.83 16.18
CA ARG A 150 2.81 -1.67 16.95
C ARG A 150 4.27 -1.34 16.58
N PRO A 151 4.67 -0.05 16.60
CA PRO A 151 6.07 0.36 16.48
C PRO A 151 6.99 -0.43 17.43
N MET A 152 8.03 -1.06 16.88
CA MET A 152 9.06 -1.79 17.63
C MET A 152 10.43 -1.21 17.28
N GLY A 153 10.92 -0.27 18.07
CA GLY A 153 12.19 0.39 17.80
C GLY A 153 12.97 0.69 19.07
N LEU A 154 14.21 1.14 18.88
CA LEU A 154 15.15 1.51 19.94
C LEU A 154 14.94 2.97 20.42
N GLY A 155 13.73 3.51 20.25
CA GLY A 155 13.40 4.90 20.57
C GLY A 155 14.34 5.89 19.86
N LYS A 156 14.89 6.85 20.61
CA LYS A 156 15.79 7.90 20.08
C LYS A 156 17.09 7.33 19.49
N ALA A 157 17.55 6.17 19.96
CA ALA A 157 18.76 5.54 19.45
C ALA A 157 18.58 4.96 18.04
N GLN A 158 17.34 4.75 17.58
CA GLN A 158 17.05 4.13 16.29
C GLN A 158 17.68 4.89 15.12
N GLN A 159 17.60 6.22 15.12
CA GLN A 159 18.16 7.04 14.04
C GLN A 159 19.68 6.94 13.99
N VAL A 160 20.34 6.91 15.15
CA VAL A 160 21.79 6.74 15.26
C VAL A 160 22.19 5.34 14.75
N VAL A 161 21.48 4.30 15.15
CA VAL A 161 21.73 2.93 14.69
C VAL A 161 21.55 2.83 13.17
N ASN A 162 20.46 3.39 12.63
CA ASN A 162 20.21 3.39 11.18
C ASN A 162 21.30 4.16 10.43
N ALA A 163 21.76 5.31 10.96
CA ALA A 163 22.84 6.08 10.36
C ALA A 163 24.17 5.32 10.38
N VAL A 164 24.52 4.66 11.50
CA VAL A 164 25.71 3.84 11.63
C VAL A 164 25.67 2.65 10.66
N LEU A 165 24.53 1.97 10.54
CA LEU A 165 24.35 0.88 9.59
C LEU A 165 24.47 1.36 8.14
N LEU A 166 23.91 2.53 7.80
CA LEU A 166 24.05 3.12 6.47
C LEU A 166 25.51 3.47 6.17
N ILE A 167 26.21 4.11 7.11
CA ILE A 167 27.65 4.41 6.97
C ILE A 167 28.44 3.11 6.81
N GLY A 168 28.16 2.09 7.62
CA GLY A 168 28.79 0.77 7.53
C GLY A 168 28.57 0.11 6.16
N ALA A 169 27.35 0.20 5.61
CA ALA A 169 27.05 -0.27 4.26
C ALA A 169 27.85 0.53 3.22
N VAL A 170 27.87 1.86 3.30
CA VAL A 170 28.65 2.70 2.36
C VAL A 170 30.15 2.39 2.44
N VAL A 171 30.71 2.18 3.63
CA VAL A 171 32.11 1.78 3.79
C VAL A 171 32.36 0.42 3.13
N CYS A 172 31.51 -0.58 3.38
CA CYS A 172 31.64 -1.88 2.72
C CYS A 172 31.54 -1.78 1.20
N ALA A 173 30.66 -0.91 0.68
CA ALA A 173 30.52 -0.65 -0.74
C ALA A 173 31.79 -0.02 -1.32
N VAL A 174 32.33 1.03 -0.70
CA VAL A 174 33.58 1.67 -1.14
C VAL A 174 34.71 0.65 -1.15
N MET A 175 34.87 -0.14 -0.07
CA MET A 175 35.90 -1.17 0.00
C MET A 175 35.74 -2.25 -1.06
N ALA A 176 34.51 -2.65 -1.38
CA ALA A 176 34.23 -3.59 -2.47
C ALA A 176 34.51 -2.98 -3.86
N GLY A 177 34.28 -1.67 -4.03
CA GLY A 177 34.43 -0.96 -5.29
C GLY A 177 35.86 -0.48 -5.62
N MET A 178 36.83 -0.70 -4.72
CA MET A 178 38.23 -0.30 -4.95
C MET A 178 38.99 -1.20 -5.96
N GLY A 179 38.36 -2.26 -6.47
CA GLY A 179 38.97 -3.21 -7.42
C GLY A 179 39.76 -4.31 -6.70
N GLY A 180 39.56 -5.57 -7.10
CA GLY A 180 40.26 -6.74 -6.55
C GLY A 180 39.99 -7.02 -5.07
N ALA A 181 38.91 -6.45 -4.53
CA ALA A 181 38.55 -6.58 -3.12
C ALA A 181 38.12 -8.02 -2.78
N SER A 182 38.27 -8.39 -1.50
CA SER A 182 37.75 -9.66 -1.01
C SER A 182 36.22 -9.72 -1.13
N GLU A 183 35.68 -10.89 -1.50
CA GLU A 183 34.24 -11.17 -1.54
C GLU A 183 33.55 -10.89 -0.19
N LEU A 184 34.31 -10.90 0.91
CA LEU A 184 33.81 -10.52 2.24
C LEU A 184 33.23 -9.11 2.29
N TRP A 185 33.73 -8.16 1.49
CA TRP A 185 33.23 -6.79 1.51
C TRP A 185 31.84 -6.68 0.89
N ILE A 186 31.57 -7.38 -0.21
CA ILE A 186 30.22 -7.38 -0.80
C ILE A 186 29.24 -8.22 0.02
N ILE A 187 29.68 -9.31 0.64
CA ILE A 187 28.84 -10.06 1.58
C ILE A 187 28.53 -9.20 2.82
N GLY A 188 29.54 -8.52 3.37
CA GLY A 188 29.39 -7.57 4.47
C GLY A 188 28.42 -6.44 4.12
N LEU A 189 28.53 -5.88 2.92
CA LEU A 189 27.60 -4.88 2.38
C LEU A 189 26.16 -5.40 2.42
N LEU A 190 25.90 -6.58 1.85
CA LEU A 190 24.57 -7.17 1.78
C LEU A 190 23.98 -7.45 3.16
N LEU A 191 24.80 -7.95 4.10
CA LEU A 191 24.38 -8.23 5.48
C LEU A 191 24.10 -6.95 6.28
N VAL A 192 24.95 -5.94 6.18
CA VAL A 192 24.72 -4.66 6.87
C VAL A 192 23.48 -3.96 6.28
N ALA A 193 23.31 -3.98 4.96
CA ALA A 193 22.11 -3.47 4.29
C ALA A 193 20.86 -4.28 4.66
N ALA A 194 20.98 -5.59 4.90
CA ALA A 194 19.89 -6.43 5.38
C ALA A 194 19.41 -5.99 6.77
N VAL A 195 20.35 -5.84 7.70
CA VAL A 195 20.07 -5.35 9.06
C VAL A 195 19.48 -3.95 9.01
N LEU A 196 20.01 -3.07 8.14
CA LEU A 196 19.45 -1.74 7.91
C LEU A 196 17.99 -1.81 7.43
N GLY A 197 17.68 -2.67 6.45
CA GLY A 197 16.32 -2.87 5.95
C GLY A 197 15.35 -3.29 7.05
N VAL A 198 15.76 -4.22 7.91
CA VAL A 198 14.98 -4.61 9.09
C VAL A 198 14.79 -3.42 10.03
N MET A 199 15.87 -2.73 10.40
CA MET A 199 15.88 -1.65 11.40
C MET A 199 15.17 -0.37 10.93
N VAL A 200 15.06 -0.13 9.62
CA VAL A 200 14.30 0.99 9.07
C VAL A 200 12.78 0.72 9.16
N VAL A 201 12.32 -0.51 8.96
CA VAL A 201 10.88 -0.84 8.90
C VAL A 201 10.29 -1.27 10.25
N LEU A 202 11.11 -1.85 11.13
CA LEU A 202 10.69 -2.28 12.48
C LEU A 202 10.06 -1.17 13.35
N PRO A 203 10.56 0.08 13.38
CA PRO A 203 9.97 1.14 14.21
C PRO A 203 8.69 1.73 13.59
N ILE A 204 8.34 1.40 12.35
CA ILE A 204 7.18 2.00 11.69
C ILE A 204 5.90 1.26 12.10
N GLY A 205 4.83 1.98 12.42
CA GLY A 205 3.55 1.38 12.81
C GLY A 205 2.80 0.74 11.63
N GLY A 206 1.89 -0.18 11.93
CA GLY A 206 1.03 -0.82 10.92
C GLY A 206 0.25 0.18 10.04
N ALA A 207 0.00 1.39 10.55
CA ALA A 207 -0.79 2.44 9.89
C ALA A 207 -0.12 2.89 8.61
N ASP A 208 1.19 3.02 8.74
CA ASP A 208 2.04 3.65 7.75
C ASP A 208 2.68 2.59 6.84
N MET A 209 2.44 1.30 7.11
CA MET A 209 2.93 0.20 6.26
C MET A 209 2.59 0.38 4.78
N PRO A 210 1.40 0.87 4.39
CA PRO A 210 1.11 1.12 2.97
C PRO A 210 2.08 2.14 2.36
N VAL A 211 2.42 3.21 3.09
CA VAL A 211 3.38 4.22 2.63
C VAL A 211 4.79 3.62 2.55
N VAL A 212 5.17 2.78 3.53
CA VAL A 212 6.46 2.07 3.51
C VAL A 212 6.57 1.14 2.31
N ILE A 213 5.52 0.37 2.00
CA ILE A 213 5.52 -0.52 0.84
C ILE A 213 5.69 0.27 -0.45
N SER A 214 4.99 1.38 -0.59
CA SER A 214 5.12 2.28 -1.74
C SER A 214 6.55 2.85 -1.85
N LEU A 215 7.15 3.25 -0.72
CA LEU A 215 8.52 3.75 -0.66
C LEU A 215 9.53 2.67 -1.04
N LEU A 216 9.42 1.47 -0.48
CA LEU A 216 10.28 0.33 -0.82
C LEU A 216 10.12 -0.09 -2.28
N ASN A 217 8.93 0.05 -2.86
CA ASN A 217 8.68 -0.17 -4.28
C ASN A 217 9.37 0.89 -5.16
N ALA A 218 9.31 2.16 -4.77
CA ALA A 218 10.07 3.21 -5.45
C ALA A 218 11.58 2.94 -5.42
N LEU A 219 12.09 2.55 -4.26
CA LEU A 219 13.50 2.19 -4.05
C LEU A 219 13.91 0.97 -4.89
N THR A 220 13.07 -0.05 -4.97
CA THR A 220 13.31 -1.25 -5.80
C THR A 220 13.33 -0.90 -7.29
N GLY A 221 12.48 0.02 -7.75
CA GLY A 221 12.53 0.54 -9.12
C GLY A 221 13.85 1.27 -9.42
N LEU A 222 14.26 2.17 -8.52
CA LEU A 222 15.53 2.91 -8.67
C LEU A 222 16.76 1.99 -8.61
N SER A 223 16.74 0.95 -7.77
CA SER A 223 17.83 -0.03 -7.71
C SER A 223 17.90 -0.89 -8.98
N ALA A 224 16.75 -1.29 -9.53
CA ALA A 224 16.69 -2.01 -10.81
C ALA A 224 17.19 -1.14 -11.97
N ALA A 225 16.91 0.17 -11.96
CA ALA A 225 17.44 1.09 -12.96
C ALA A 225 18.97 1.24 -12.85
N ALA A 226 19.51 1.30 -11.63
CA ALA A 226 20.95 1.35 -11.40
C ALA A 226 21.64 0.05 -11.83
N ALA A 227 21.08 -1.12 -11.51
CA ALA A 227 21.56 -2.40 -12.04
C ALA A 227 21.48 -2.44 -13.57
N GLY A 228 20.43 -1.86 -14.17
CA GLY A 228 20.32 -1.70 -15.61
C GLY A 228 21.43 -0.86 -16.21
N LEU A 229 21.87 0.22 -15.54
CA LEU A 229 23.01 1.04 -15.95
C LEU A 229 24.32 0.26 -15.87
N ALA A 230 24.52 -0.52 -14.82
CA ALA A 230 25.72 -1.34 -14.64
C ALA A 230 25.83 -2.43 -15.71
N LEU A 231 24.71 -3.02 -16.11
CA LEU A 231 24.64 -4.11 -17.09
C LEU A 231 24.45 -3.65 -18.55
N ASP A 232 24.45 -2.34 -18.81
CA ASP A 232 24.08 -1.76 -20.12
C ASP A 232 22.75 -2.29 -20.68
N ASN A 233 21.75 -2.44 -19.80
CA ASN A 233 20.44 -2.99 -20.13
C ASN A 233 19.36 -1.89 -20.14
N THR A 234 19.06 -1.38 -21.33
CA THR A 234 18.06 -0.31 -21.53
C THR A 234 16.67 -0.69 -21.01
N ALA A 235 16.24 -1.95 -21.12
CA ALA A 235 14.93 -2.36 -20.66
C ALA A 235 14.82 -2.26 -19.12
N MET A 236 15.86 -2.69 -18.39
CA MET A 236 15.93 -2.54 -16.93
C MET A 236 15.99 -1.07 -16.50
N ILE A 237 16.76 -0.25 -17.21
CA ILE A 237 16.83 1.20 -16.94
C ILE A 237 15.45 1.83 -17.04
N VAL A 238 14.78 1.65 -18.19
CA VAL A 238 13.49 2.30 -18.44
C VAL A 238 12.42 1.78 -17.49
N ALA A 239 12.29 0.45 -17.33
CA ALA A 239 11.29 -0.13 -16.44
C ALA A 239 11.53 0.29 -14.97
N GLY A 240 12.78 0.24 -14.51
CA GLY A 240 13.15 0.64 -13.15
C GLY A 240 12.86 2.11 -12.87
N MET A 241 13.20 3.01 -13.81
CA MET A 241 12.94 4.45 -13.66
C MET A 241 11.43 4.76 -13.61
N ILE A 242 10.62 4.07 -14.43
CA ILE A 242 9.17 4.26 -14.42
C ILE A 242 8.57 3.80 -13.08
N VAL A 243 8.95 2.62 -12.59
CA VAL A 243 8.49 2.10 -11.29
C VAL A 243 8.97 3.01 -10.15
N GLY A 244 10.23 3.46 -10.18
CA GLY A 244 10.81 4.35 -9.18
C GLY A 244 10.11 5.70 -9.09
N ALA A 245 9.84 6.33 -10.24
CA ALA A 245 9.11 7.59 -10.31
C ALA A 245 7.65 7.44 -9.86
N SER A 246 6.94 6.44 -10.39
CA SER A 246 5.53 6.18 -10.03
C SER A 246 5.39 5.85 -8.55
N GLY A 247 6.29 5.04 -7.99
CA GLY A 247 6.30 4.70 -6.57
C GLY A 247 6.57 5.93 -5.70
N SER A 248 7.50 6.79 -6.09
CA SER A 248 7.82 8.03 -5.36
C SER A 248 6.63 8.99 -5.33
N ILE A 249 5.94 9.16 -6.47
CA ILE A 249 4.73 9.99 -6.58
C ILE A 249 3.63 9.41 -5.69
N LEU A 250 3.36 8.11 -5.79
CA LEU A 250 2.35 7.43 -4.99
C LEU A 250 2.65 7.55 -3.49
N THR A 251 3.90 7.34 -3.08
CA THR A 251 4.35 7.50 -1.68
C THR A 251 4.03 8.90 -1.16
N ASN A 252 4.31 9.94 -1.95
CA ASN A 252 4.04 11.32 -1.57
C ASN A 252 2.53 11.61 -1.47
N LEU A 253 1.73 11.13 -2.42
CA LEU A 253 0.27 11.29 -2.40
C LEU A 253 -0.35 10.62 -1.16
N MET A 254 0.10 9.40 -0.84
CA MET A 254 -0.37 8.68 0.34
C MET A 254 0.04 9.39 1.64
N ALA A 255 1.29 9.85 1.74
CA ALA A 255 1.76 10.57 2.93
C ALA A 255 0.96 11.86 3.17
N LYS A 256 0.73 12.64 2.09
CA LYS A 256 -0.12 13.83 2.13
C LYS A 256 -1.57 13.52 2.52
N ALA A 257 -2.16 12.46 1.97
CA ALA A 257 -3.52 12.04 2.32
C ALA A 257 -3.64 11.61 3.80
N MET A 258 -2.54 11.18 4.43
CA MET A 258 -2.47 10.88 5.86
C MET A 258 -2.05 12.09 6.72
N ASN A 259 -1.90 13.27 6.12
CA ASN A 259 -1.32 14.48 6.72
C ASN A 259 0.00 14.23 7.48
N ARG A 260 0.86 13.38 6.92
CA ARG A 260 2.18 13.07 7.46
C ARG A 260 3.26 13.27 6.42
N SER A 261 4.46 13.68 6.84
CA SER A 261 5.60 13.77 5.94
C SER A 261 6.34 12.43 5.85
N ILE A 262 6.96 12.15 4.70
CA ILE A 262 7.77 10.92 4.50
C ILE A 262 8.87 10.78 5.58
N PRO A 263 9.64 11.84 5.92
CA PRO A 263 10.62 11.75 7.00
C PRO A 263 10.00 11.38 8.35
N ALA A 264 8.82 11.92 8.68
CA ALA A 264 8.14 11.61 9.95
C ALA A 264 7.65 10.14 10.01
N ILE A 265 7.29 9.56 8.86
CA ILE A 265 6.91 8.15 8.74
C ILE A 265 8.15 7.25 8.90
N VAL A 266 9.23 7.52 8.16
CA VAL A 266 10.47 6.72 8.20
C VAL A 266 11.21 6.85 9.53
N ALA A 267 11.13 8.00 10.19
CA ALA A 267 11.71 8.23 11.52
C ALA A 267 10.99 7.46 12.66
N GLY A 268 9.92 6.72 12.37
CA GLY A 268 9.27 5.86 13.35
C GLY A 268 8.51 6.62 14.44
N GLY A 269 7.83 7.72 14.09
CA GLY A 269 6.88 8.36 15.00
C GLY A 269 7.44 9.42 15.95
N PHE A 270 8.60 10.02 15.66
CA PHE A 270 9.04 11.26 16.34
C PHE A 270 8.37 12.52 15.75
N GLY A 271 7.04 12.51 15.68
CA GLY A 271 6.21 13.61 15.19
C GLY A 271 4.98 13.91 16.05
N GLY A 272 4.85 13.28 17.22
CA GLY A 272 3.84 13.58 18.22
C GLY A 272 4.52 13.81 19.58
N GLY A 273 5.34 14.85 19.68
CA GLY A 273 5.93 15.31 20.94
C GLY A 273 4.92 15.96 21.89
N GLY A 274 3.64 15.60 21.79
CA GLY A 274 2.69 15.78 22.87
C GLY A 274 2.82 14.59 23.79
N THR A 275 3.40 14.80 24.97
CA THR A 275 2.98 14.04 26.15
C THR A 275 1.48 13.85 26.06
N LEU A 276 0.97 12.61 26.03
CA LEU A 276 -0.45 12.37 26.30
C LEU A 276 -0.76 13.06 27.64
N PRO A 277 -1.56 14.14 27.71
CA PRO A 277 -2.46 14.17 28.84
C PRO A 277 -3.36 12.98 28.58
N GLY A 278 -3.41 12.03 29.52
CA GLY A 278 -4.62 11.23 29.61
C GLY A 278 -5.75 12.23 29.70
N ALA A 279 -6.53 12.39 28.62
CA ALA A 279 -7.81 13.03 28.73
C ALA A 279 -8.69 12.04 29.48
N GLU A 280 -8.52 12.00 30.80
CA GLU A 280 -9.62 11.84 31.72
C GLU A 280 -10.55 13.05 31.55
N ASP A 281 -11.20 13.15 30.40
CA ASP A 281 -12.50 13.82 30.37
C ASP A 281 -13.48 12.75 30.87
N GLY A 282 -13.58 12.66 32.20
CA GLY A 282 -14.58 11.90 32.94
C GLY A 282 -16.01 12.44 32.74
N VAL A 283 -16.34 12.86 31.52
CA VAL A 283 -17.70 13.10 31.08
C VAL A 283 -18.16 11.80 30.45
N GLU A 284 -19.09 11.08 31.09
CA GLU A 284 -19.86 10.03 30.44
C GLU A 284 -20.62 10.65 29.26
N ARG A 285 -19.95 10.76 28.10
CA ARG A 285 -20.58 11.23 26.87
C ARG A 285 -21.52 10.13 26.41
N THR A 286 -22.82 10.42 26.50
CA THR A 286 -23.86 9.44 26.21
C THR A 286 -23.88 9.13 24.71
N VAL A 287 -23.80 7.84 24.38
CA VAL A 287 -23.84 7.36 23.00
C VAL A 287 -25.27 6.94 22.67
N LYS A 288 -25.82 7.41 21.55
CA LYS A 288 -27.14 6.97 21.06
C LYS A 288 -26.96 5.64 20.34
N SER A 289 -27.58 4.57 20.83
CA SER A 289 -27.64 3.29 20.11
C SER A 289 -28.91 3.20 19.27
N THR A 290 -28.85 2.46 18.17
CA THR A 290 -29.99 2.19 17.28
C THR A 290 -30.08 0.70 16.95
N SER A 291 -31.25 0.26 16.47
CA SER A 291 -31.50 -1.11 16.02
C SER A 291 -31.40 -1.23 14.50
N ALA A 292 -31.28 -2.45 13.98
CA ALA A 292 -31.31 -2.70 12.54
C ALA A 292 -32.64 -2.26 11.91
N ALA A 293 -33.76 -2.45 12.62
CA ALA A 293 -35.09 -2.03 12.17
C ALA A 293 -35.19 -0.50 12.06
N ASP A 294 -34.72 0.24 13.06
CA ASP A 294 -34.73 1.71 13.03
C ASP A 294 -33.82 2.26 11.92
N ALA A 295 -32.65 1.65 11.73
CA ALA A 295 -31.74 2.01 10.64
C ALA A 295 -32.36 1.74 9.26
N ALA A 296 -33.06 0.61 9.10
CA ALA A 296 -33.79 0.27 7.88
C ALA A 296 -34.91 1.28 7.60
N ILE A 297 -35.69 1.67 8.61
CA ILE A 297 -36.76 2.68 8.47
C ILE A 297 -36.17 4.02 8.02
N GLN A 298 -35.11 4.50 8.67
CA GLN A 298 -34.47 5.77 8.30
C GLN A 298 -33.99 5.76 6.84
N MET A 299 -33.36 4.66 6.41
CA MET A 299 -32.85 4.55 5.04
C MET A 299 -33.94 4.32 3.99
N ALA A 300 -35.02 3.62 4.32
CA ALA A 300 -36.13 3.35 3.40
C ALA A 300 -36.90 4.62 2.99
N TYR A 301 -36.96 5.61 3.88
CA TYR A 301 -37.62 6.90 3.63
C TYR A 301 -36.64 8.04 3.30
N ALA A 302 -35.35 7.74 3.17
CA ALA A 302 -34.35 8.70 2.73
C ALA A 302 -34.48 8.96 1.22
N SER A 303 -34.19 10.17 0.77
CA SER A 303 -34.02 10.47 -0.67
C SER A 303 -32.62 10.08 -1.13
N GLN A 304 -31.61 10.25 -0.27
CA GLN A 304 -30.21 9.95 -0.56
C GLN A 304 -29.53 9.29 0.63
N VAL A 305 -28.83 8.18 0.36
CA VAL A 305 -28.01 7.44 1.32
C VAL A 305 -26.56 7.39 0.83
N ILE A 306 -25.63 7.85 1.66
CA ILE A 306 -24.20 7.72 1.38
C ILE A 306 -23.60 6.64 2.27
N VAL A 307 -23.01 5.62 1.65
CA VAL A 307 -22.28 4.56 2.36
C VAL A 307 -20.81 4.94 2.43
N VAL A 308 -20.26 4.95 3.65
CA VAL A 308 -18.85 5.21 3.93
C VAL A 308 -18.17 3.91 4.38
N PRO A 309 -17.54 3.16 3.46
CA PRO A 309 -16.88 1.91 3.77
C PRO A 309 -15.53 2.15 4.47
N GLY A 310 -15.24 1.33 5.49
CA GLY A 310 -13.95 1.29 6.15
C GLY A 310 -13.37 -0.12 6.26
N TYR A 311 -12.21 -0.24 6.93
CA TYR A 311 -11.52 -1.52 7.08
C TYR A 311 -12.37 -2.57 7.81
N GLY A 312 -13.28 -2.18 8.71
CA GLY A 312 -14.18 -3.12 9.38
C GLY A 312 -15.12 -3.85 8.42
N MET A 313 -15.55 -3.21 7.33
CA MET A 313 -16.33 -3.85 6.26
C MET A 313 -15.52 -4.96 5.57
N ALA A 314 -14.24 -4.69 5.29
CA ALA A 314 -13.33 -5.64 4.66
C ALA A 314 -13.08 -6.86 5.56
N VAL A 315 -12.82 -6.65 6.84
CA VAL A 315 -12.57 -7.75 7.81
C VAL A 315 -13.80 -8.64 7.96
N ALA A 316 -15.00 -8.05 8.00
CA ALA A 316 -16.26 -8.80 8.11
C ALA A 316 -16.71 -9.45 6.78
N GLN A 317 -16.03 -9.16 5.66
CA GLN A 317 -16.44 -9.60 4.31
C GLN A 317 -17.89 -9.17 3.99
N ALA A 318 -18.21 -7.92 4.32
CA ALA A 318 -19.57 -7.39 4.22
C ALA A 318 -19.89 -6.75 2.85
N GLN A 319 -18.91 -6.63 1.94
CA GLN A 319 -19.06 -5.91 0.66
C GLN A 319 -20.24 -6.38 -0.21
N HIS A 320 -20.51 -7.69 -0.25
CA HIS A 320 -21.66 -8.23 -0.99
C HIS A 320 -22.99 -7.91 -0.31
N ALA A 321 -23.04 -7.98 1.03
CA ALA A 321 -24.24 -7.64 1.78
C ALA A 321 -24.58 -6.15 1.63
N VAL A 322 -23.57 -5.28 1.62
CA VAL A 322 -23.74 -3.83 1.40
C VAL A 322 -24.25 -3.56 -0.02
N LYS A 323 -23.76 -4.29 -1.03
CA LYS A 323 -24.30 -4.20 -2.40
C LYS A 323 -25.77 -4.61 -2.48
N ASP A 324 -26.13 -5.72 -1.84
CA ASP A 324 -27.51 -6.22 -1.85
C ASP A 324 -28.47 -5.26 -1.13
N MET A 325 -28.03 -4.67 -0.02
CA MET A 325 -28.74 -3.60 0.68
C MET A 325 -28.91 -2.36 -0.21
N ALA A 326 -27.84 -1.90 -0.86
CA ALA A 326 -27.88 -0.74 -1.76
C ALA A 326 -28.85 -0.96 -2.93
N LYS A 327 -28.82 -2.13 -3.57
CA LYS A 327 -29.76 -2.50 -4.63
C LYS A 327 -31.22 -2.46 -4.17
N LEU A 328 -31.49 -2.88 -2.94
CA LEU A 328 -32.85 -2.84 -2.39
C LEU A 328 -33.32 -1.42 -2.13
N LEU A 329 -32.43 -0.54 -1.66
CA LEU A 329 -32.70 0.89 -1.49
C LEU A 329 -32.93 1.58 -2.85
N GLU A 330 -32.10 1.29 -3.85
CA GLU A 330 -32.26 1.78 -5.23
C GLU A 330 -33.60 1.33 -5.83
N ALA A 331 -34.03 0.09 -5.58
CA ALA A 331 -35.33 -0.43 -6.03
C ALA A 331 -36.51 0.31 -5.37
N LYS A 332 -36.31 0.92 -4.20
CA LYS A 332 -37.28 1.80 -3.52
C LYS A 332 -37.18 3.26 -3.96
N GLY A 333 -36.30 3.59 -4.90
CA GLY A 333 -36.11 4.94 -5.43
C GLY A 333 -35.15 5.82 -4.63
N VAL A 334 -34.38 5.24 -3.70
CA VAL A 334 -33.36 5.95 -2.91
C VAL A 334 -32.05 6.05 -3.71
N GLU A 335 -31.46 7.23 -3.80
CA GLU A 335 -30.14 7.39 -4.43
C GLU A 335 -29.05 6.90 -3.48
N VAL A 336 -28.29 5.88 -3.88
CA VAL A 336 -27.18 5.32 -3.08
C VAL A 336 -25.83 5.67 -3.71
N LYS A 337 -24.94 6.26 -2.91
CA LYS A 337 -23.54 6.55 -3.31
C LYS A 337 -22.57 5.94 -2.32
N TYR A 338 -21.36 5.64 -2.79
CA TYR A 338 -20.26 5.16 -1.95
C TYR A 338 -19.19 6.23 -1.86
N ALA A 339 -18.94 6.75 -0.66
CA ALA A 339 -17.93 7.76 -0.42
C ALA A 339 -16.61 7.11 -0.01
N ILE A 340 -15.62 7.16 -0.90
CA ILE A 340 -14.33 6.50 -0.70
C ILE A 340 -13.29 7.49 -0.21
N HIS A 341 -12.76 7.24 0.98
CA HIS A 341 -11.60 7.98 1.47
C HIS A 341 -10.30 7.40 0.88
N PRO A 342 -9.34 8.22 0.42
CA PRO A 342 -8.12 7.72 -0.27
C PRO A 342 -7.28 6.72 0.54
N VAL A 343 -7.32 6.84 1.87
CA VAL A 343 -6.60 5.96 2.82
C VAL A 343 -7.51 5.01 3.60
N ALA A 344 -8.76 4.82 3.17
CA ALA A 344 -9.62 3.81 3.77
C ALA A 344 -9.06 2.39 3.53
N GLY A 345 -8.79 1.68 4.61
CA GLY A 345 -8.32 0.29 4.58
C GLY A 345 -6.85 0.11 4.97
N ARG A 346 -6.13 -0.69 4.19
CA ARG A 346 -4.74 -1.11 4.43
C ARG A 346 -3.85 -1.07 3.18
N MET A 347 -4.36 -0.54 2.08
CA MET A 347 -3.62 -0.21 0.86
C MET A 347 -4.35 0.92 0.14
N PRO A 348 -3.66 1.70 -0.70
CA PRO A 348 -4.32 2.61 -1.63
C PRO A 348 -5.37 1.87 -2.46
N GLY A 349 -6.56 2.46 -2.56
CA GLY A 349 -7.66 1.88 -3.34
C GLY A 349 -8.22 0.57 -2.77
N HIS A 350 -7.95 0.21 -1.50
CA HIS A 350 -8.44 -1.04 -0.91
C HIS A 350 -9.97 -1.14 -1.04
N MET A 351 -10.71 -0.08 -0.70
CA MET A 351 -12.18 -0.10 -0.78
C MET A 351 -12.67 -0.18 -2.22
N ASN A 352 -12.04 0.52 -3.17
CA ASN A 352 -12.41 0.46 -4.59
C ASN A 352 -12.31 -0.97 -5.12
N VAL A 353 -11.23 -1.68 -4.77
CA VAL A 353 -11.00 -3.07 -5.20
C VAL A 353 -12.03 -4.03 -4.60
N LEU A 354 -12.35 -3.90 -3.31
CA LEU A 354 -13.35 -4.78 -2.65
C LEU A 354 -14.77 -4.53 -3.15
N LEU A 355 -15.14 -3.27 -3.40
CA LEU A 355 -16.46 -2.95 -3.94
C LEU A 355 -16.57 -3.35 -5.42
N ALA A 356 -15.48 -3.26 -6.19
CA ALA A 356 -15.42 -3.82 -7.53
C ALA A 356 -15.53 -5.35 -7.54
N GLU A 357 -14.94 -6.06 -6.56
CA GLU A 357 -15.15 -7.50 -6.36
C GLU A 357 -16.62 -7.83 -6.04
N ALA A 358 -17.27 -6.97 -5.27
CA ALA A 358 -18.72 -7.06 -5.05
C ALA A 358 -19.54 -6.65 -6.28
N ASP A 359 -18.91 -6.24 -7.38
CA ASP A 359 -19.57 -5.82 -8.63
C ASP A 359 -20.49 -4.61 -8.40
N VAL A 360 -20.00 -3.65 -7.60
CA VAL A 360 -20.59 -2.31 -7.44
C VAL A 360 -20.20 -1.43 -8.64
N PRO A 361 -21.15 -0.72 -9.27
CA PRO A 361 -20.86 0.17 -10.39
C PRO A 361 -19.88 1.29 -10.02
N TYR A 362 -18.87 1.52 -10.86
CA TYR A 362 -17.82 2.53 -10.61
C TYR A 362 -18.35 3.96 -10.53
N ASP A 363 -19.45 4.27 -11.20
CA ASP A 363 -20.13 5.56 -11.17
C ASP A 363 -20.76 5.87 -9.81
N ALA A 364 -21.12 4.83 -9.05
CA ALA A 364 -21.59 4.96 -7.67
C ALA A 364 -20.43 5.18 -6.67
N LEU A 365 -19.18 4.85 -7.05
CA LEU A 365 -17.99 5.09 -6.24
C LEU A 365 -17.52 6.53 -6.45
N LYS A 366 -17.69 7.37 -5.42
CA LYS A 366 -17.26 8.76 -5.41
C LYS A 366 -16.03 8.93 -4.53
N GLU A 367 -15.01 9.58 -5.08
CA GLU A 367 -13.84 9.96 -4.30
C GLU A 367 -14.18 11.10 -3.33
N MET A 368 -13.43 11.20 -2.24
CA MET A 368 -13.68 12.17 -1.15
C MET A 368 -13.87 13.61 -1.64
N ASP A 369 -13.04 14.08 -2.57
CA ASP A 369 -13.10 15.45 -3.08
C ASP A 369 -14.37 15.72 -3.91
N GLU A 370 -14.96 14.69 -4.50
CA GLU A 370 -16.19 14.79 -5.29
C GLU A 370 -17.44 14.74 -4.40
N VAL A 371 -17.40 13.93 -3.33
CA VAL A 371 -18.57 13.64 -2.50
C VAL A 371 -18.73 14.57 -1.30
N ASN A 372 -17.67 15.26 -0.87
CA ASN A 372 -17.69 16.03 0.37
C ASN A 372 -18.75 17.16 0.36
N ASP A 373 -18.96 17.81 -0.80
CA ASP A 373 -19.99 18.84 -0.96
C ASP A 373 -21.43 18.29 -0.95
N GLU A 374 -21.59 16.96 -1.02
CA GLU A 374 -22.90 16.29 -1.02
C GLU A 374 -23.42 15.96 0.39
N PHE A 375 -22.56 15.85 1.41
CA PHE A 375 -22.98 15.42 2.75
C PHE A 375 -24.04 16.34 3.36
N SER A 376 -23.94 17.65 3.15
CA SER A 376 -24.91 18.64 3.66
C SER A 376 -26.36 18.43 3.16
N ARG A 377 -26.53 17.78 2.00
CA ARG A 377 -27.85 17.44 1.41
C ARG A 377 -28.25 15.97 1.60
N THR A 378 -27.37 15.16 2.19
CA THR A 378 -27.60 13.73 2.40
C THR A 378 -28.51 13.50 3.61
N ASP A 379 -29.51 12.63 3.45
CA ASP A 379 -30.46 12.31 4.52
C ASP A 379 -29.85 11.35 5.54
N VAL A 380 -29.23 10.26 5.07
CA VAL A 380 -28.61 9.26 5.95
C VAL A 380 -27.24 8.88 5.43
N THR A 381 -26.22 8.99 6.28
CA THR A 381 -24.88 8.47 6.01
C THR A 381 -24.62 7.22 6.83
N LEU A 382 -24.34 6.11 6.15
CA LEU A 382 -24.05 4.82 6.78
C LEU A 382 -22.54 4.57 6.80
N VAL A 383 -21.93 4.73 7.96
CA VAL A 383 -20.49 4.52 8.18
C VAL A 383 -20.23 3.08 8.61
N ILE A 384 -19.59 2.27 7.76
CA ILE A 384 -19.41 0.83 8.00
C ILE A 384 -17.95 0.53 8.32
N GLY A 385 -17.64 0.38 9.60
CA GLY A 385 -16.30 -0.03 10.03
C GLY A 385 -15.19 0.97 9.69
N ALA A 386 -15.54 2.25 9.48
CA ALA A 386 -14.62 3.37 9.40
C ALA A 386 -14.56 4.10 10.75
N ASN A 387 -13.42 4.71 11.07
CA ASN A 387 -13.27 5.49 12.29
C ASN A 387 -12.46 6.77 12.03
N ASP A 388 -11.17 6.64 11.77
CA ASP A 388 -10.27 7.80 11.67
C ASP A 388 -10.60 8.70 10.47
N VAL A 389 -11.00 8.10 9.33
CA VAL A 389 -11.37 8.81 8.10
C VAL A 389 -12.70 9.58 8.18
N THR A 390 -13.44 9.41 9.28
CA THR A 390 -14.69 10.13 9.58
C THR A 390 -14.58 10.87 10.91
N ASN A 391 -13.37 11.11 11.43
CA ASN A 391 -13.18 11.68 12.78
C ASN A 391 -13.08 13.22 12.73
N PRO A 392 -14.07 13.98 13.25
CA PRO A 392 -14.08 15.44 13.19
C PRO A 392 -12.94 16.11 13.97
N ALA A 393 -12.26 15.38 14.87
CA ALA A 393 -11.08 15.88 15.57
C ALA A 393 -9.97 16.30 14.58
N ALA A 394 -9.93 15.72 13.38
CA ALA A 394 -9.01 16.16 12.33
C ALA A 394 -9.21 17.63 11.90
N ARG A 395 -10.45 18.14 11.98
CA ARG A 395 -10.79 19.54 11.63
C ARG A 395 -10.80 20.46 12.86
N ASN A 396 -11.31 19.95 13.99
CA ASN A 396 -11.73 20.79 15.12
C ASN A 396 -10.72 20.84 16.27
N ASP A 397 -9.79 19.87 16.36
CA ASP A 397 -8.89 19.73 17.50
C ASP A 397 -7.41 19.80 17.07
N PRO A 398 -6.75 20.97 17.25
CA PRO A 398 -5.33 21.15 16.96
C PRO A 398 -4.38 20.22 17.74
N SER A 399 -4.84 19.65 18.87
CA SER A 399 -4.04 18.72 19.68
C SER A 399 -4.13 17.27 19.20
N SER A 400 -5.07 16.98 18.30
CA SER A 400 -5.29 15.63 17.78
C SER A 400 -4.13 15.16 16.90
N PRO A 401 -3.66 13.90 17.03
CA PRO A 401 -2.63 13.33 16.16
C PRO A 401 -3.00 13.30 14.66
N ILE A 402 -4.29 13.42 14.35
CA ILE A 402 -4.83 13.45 12.98
C ILE A 402 -5.26 14.85 12.53
N HIS A 403 -4.93 15.90 13.30
CA HIS A 403 -5.29 17.27 12.93
C HIS A 403 -4.73 17.63 11.55
N GLY A 404 -5.57 18.21 10.69
CA GLY A 404 -5.25 18.57 9.31
C GLY A 404 -5.37 17.43 8.29
N MET A 405 -5.67 16.20 8.72
CA MET A 405 -6.03 15.12 7.80
C MET A 405 -7.36 15.47 7.10
N PRO A 406 -7.42 15.43 5.76
CA PRO A 406 -8.70 15.46 5.05
C PRO A 406 -9.57 14.31 5.56
N ILE A 407 -10.85 14.56 5.79
CA ILE A 407 -11.80 13.54 6.23
C ILE A 407 -13.05 13.62 5.36
N LEU A 408 -13.86 12.56 5.41
CA LEU A 408 -15.23 12.63 4.90
C LEU A 408 -16.08 13.43 5.88
N ASN A 409 -16.76 14.46 5.39
CA ASN A 409 -17.60 15.37 6.18
C ASN A 409 -18.95 14.74 6.59
N VAL A 410 -18.90 13.51 7.10
CA VAL A 410 -20.10 12.73 7.42
C VAL A 410 -20.96 13.40 8.48
N ASP A 411 -20.35 14.19 9.37
CA ASP A 411 -21.02 14.96 10.42
C ASP A 411 -21.95 16.06 9.88
N GLU A 412 -21.81 16.44 8.60
CA GLU A 412 -22.68 17.43 7.95
C GLU A 412 -24.01 16.83 7.47
N SER A 413 -24.14 15.49 7.47
CA SER A 413 -25.36 14.79 7.09
C SER A 413 -26.52 15.05 8.05
N LYS A 414 -27.77 14.83 7.60
CA LYS A 414 -28.95 14.98 8.47
C LYS A 414 -28.99 13.90 9.57
N SER A 415 -28.64 12.66 9.23
CA SER A 415 -28.49 11.54 10.16
C SER A 415 -27.24 10.73 9.79
N VAL A 416 -26.52 10.23 10.80
CA VAL A 416 -25.35 9.36 10.64
C VAL A 416 -25.56 8.08 11.43
N ILE A 417 -25.39 6.94 10.77
CA ILE A 417 -25.45 5.62 11.40
C ILE A 417 -24.07 5.00 11.33
N VAL A 418 -23.46 4.72 12.48
CA VAL A 418 -22.12 4.13 12.56
C VAL A 418 -22.21 2.67 12.97
N LEU A 419 -21.66 1.80 12.13
CA LEU A 419 -21.61 0.36 12.30
C LEU A 419 -20.24 -0.09 12.83
N LYS A 420 -20.20 -0.54 14.08
CA LYS A 420 -18.99 -1.09 14.72
C LYS A 420 -19.30 -2.13 15.80
N ARG A 421 -18.33 -2.98 16.14
CA ARG A 421 -18.50 -4.04 17.15
C ARG A 421 -18.51 -3.53 18.59
N SER A 422 -17.72 -2.52 18.90
CA SER A 422 -17.53 -1.98 20.26
C SER A 422 -17.03 -0.55 20.20
N MET A 423 -16.89 0.15 21.33
CA MET A 423 -16.32 1.50 21.39
C MET A 423 -14.79 1.55 21.21
N SER A 424 -14.14 0.47 20.75
CA SER A 424 -12.69 0.47 20.50
C SER A 424 -12.27 1.57 19.51
N SER A 425 -11.07 2.12 19.73
CA SER A 425 -10.47 3.10 18.84
C SER A 425 -10.09 2.49 17.48
N GLY A 426 -9.84 3.39 16.52
CA GLY A 426 -9.47 3.07 15.15
C GLY A 426 -7.98 2.75 15.02
N PHE A 427 -7.43 3.02 13.84
CA PHE A 427 -6.02 2.79 13.59
C PHE A 427 -5.15 3.76 14.43
N ALA A 428 -5.55 5.03 14.49
CA ALA A 428 -4.84 6.09 15.20
C ALA A 428 -4.88 5.96 16.74
N GLY A 429 -5.68 5.02 17.28
CA GLY A 429 -5.75 4.79 18.72
C GLY A 429 -6.46 5.87 19.53
N ILE A 430 -7.11 6.84 18.85
CA ILE A 430 -7.85 7.94 19.47
C ILE A 430 -9.36 7.67 19.49
N ASP A 431 -10.06 8.38 20.38
CA ASP A 431 -11.52 8.40 20.40
C ASP A 431 -12.09 9.30 19.29
N ASN A 432 -13.35 9.11 18.93
CA ASN A 432 -13.99 9.82 17.83
C ASN A 432 -15.20 10.65 18.31
N PRO A 433 -15.11 11.99 18.30
CA PRO A 433 -16.20 12.88 18.66
C PRO A 433 -17.50 12.65 17.88
N LEU A 434 -17.43 12.12 16.64
CA LEU A 434 -18.62 11.81 15.83
C LEU A 434 -19.59 10.87 16.55
N PHE A 435 -19.08 9.92 17.35
CA PHE A 435 -19.91 8.91 18.01
C PHE A 435 -20.82 9.50 19.10
N TYR A 436 -20.51 10.72 19.55
CA TYR A 436 -21.26 11.45 20.56
C TYR A 436 -22.09 12.61 19.97
N ALA A 437 -22.03 12.82 18.66
CA ALA A 437 -22.74 13.90 18.01
C ALA A 437 -24.25 13.64 17.99
N ASP A 438 -25.05 14.70 18.07
CA ASP A 438 -26.50 14.58 18.21
C ASP A 438 -27.21 13.85 17.08
N ARG A 439 -26.67 13.97 15.86
CA ARG A 439 -27.19 13.35 14.64
C ARG A 439 -26.64 11.95 14.39
N THR A 440 -25.79 11.44 15.28
CA THR A 440 -25.15 10.14 15.12
C THR A 440 -25.82 9.09 16.00
N SER A 441 -26.09 7.94 15.42
CA SER A 441 -26.54 6.74 16.12
C SER A 441 -25.62 5.56 15.85
N MET A 442 -25.36 4.75 16.87
CA MET A 442 -24.47 3.59 16.81
C MET A 442 -25.27 2.31 16.64
N LEU A 443 -25.00 1.57 15.57
CA LEU A 443 -25.50 0.22 15.36
C LEU A 443 -24.39 -0.77 15.72
N PHE A 444 -24.48 -1.36 16.92
CA PHE A 444 -23.47 -2.26 17.42
C PHE A 444 -23.63 -3.67 16.85
N GLY A 445 -22.55 -4.23 16.30
CA GLY A 445 -22.55 -5.58 15.76
C GLY A 445 -21.39 -5.88 14.83
N ASP A 446 -21.34 -7.13 14.36
CA ASP A 446 -20.51 -7.49 13.22
C ASP A 446 -21.07 -6.82 11.96
N ALA A 447 -20.21 -6.21 11.15
CA ALA A 447 -20.65 -5.41 10.01
C ALA A 447 -21.47 -6.22 9.00
N LYS A 448 -21.10 -7.48 8.73
CA LYS A 448 -21.85 -8.30 7.78
C LYS A 448 -23.20 -8.70 8.37
N LYS A 449 -23.22 -9.16 9.61
CA LYS A 449 -24.47 -9.56 10.29
C LYS A 449 -25.47 -8.41 10.37
N SER A 450 -25.03 -7.23 10.80
CA SER A 450 -25.90 -6.08 10.94
C SER A 450 -26.41 -5.55 9.60
N VAL A 451 -25.59 -5.54 8.55
CA VAL A 451 -26.05 -5.16 7.20
C VAL A 451 -27.08 -6.16 6.67
N VAL A 452 -26.91 -7.46 6.93
CA VAL A 452 -27.90 -8.49 6.56
C VAL A 452 -29.21 -8.27 7.32
N GLU A 453 -29.17 -8.06 8.63
CA GLU A 453 -30.36 -7.78 9.46
C GLU A 453 -31.09 -6.53 8.95
N VAL A 454 -30.36 -5.44 8.67
CA VAL A 454 -30.94 -4.22 8.08
C VAL A 454 -31.58 -4.51 6.72
N THR A 455 -30.95 -5.35 5.89
CA THR A 455 -31.49 -5.74 4.58
C THR A 455 -32.76 -6.57 4.71
N GLU A 456 -32.87 -7.42 5.73
CA GLU A 456 -34.08 -8.19 6.02
C GLU A 456 -35.24 -7.28 6.45
N GLU A 457 -34.97 -6.32 7.35
CA GLU A 457 -35.95 -5.31 7.77
C GLU A 457 -36.39 -4.41 6.60
N LEU A 458 -35.47 -4.02 5.72
CA LEU A 458 -35.78 -3.25 4.50
C LEU A 458 -36.70 -3.99 3.52
N LYS A 459 -36.71 -5.33 3.52
CA LYS A 459 -37.64 -6.14 2.68
C LYS A 459 -39.05 -6.22 3.27
N ALA A 460 -39.16 -6.05 4.58
CA ALA A 460 -40.45 -6.07 5.29
C ALA A 460 -41.20 -4.73 5.16
N LEU A 461 -40.47 -3.65 4.90
CA LEU A 461 -40.96 -2.33 4.47
C LEU A 461 -41.19 -2.30 2.96
#